data_AF-A0A2M9CNP7-F1
#
_entry.id   AF-A0A2M9CNP7-F1
#
_cell.length_a   1.000
_cell.length_b   1.000
_cell.length_c   1.000
_cell.angle_alpha   90.00
_cell.angle_beta   90.00
_cell.angle_gamma   90.00
#
_symmetry.space_group_name_H-M   'P 1'
#
loop_
_entity.id
_entity.type
_entity.pdbx_description
1 polymer ?
#
loop_
_entity_poly.entity_id
_entity_poly.type
_entity_poly.pdbx_seq_one_letter_code
_entity_poly.pdbx_strand_id
1 'polypeptide(L)'
;MTAKPTRTATPVLAVATALTALALVLTGCTASGTEKPKPTPSATETEQAEAPGITEVTDPPGTGENLVGALSDTAVTSCELADGTWNVVGTVTNPTDAPADYRIYVSLLNPESDTRALKQVDVPGVEAGATADWQTSVELADEGLTCVLRVERYTA
;
A
#
# COMPACT_ATOMS: atom_id res chain seq x y z
N MET A 1 37.13 -19.98 -36.97
CA MET A 1 36.69 -19.01 -38.00
C MET A 1 35.26 -18.63 -37.66
N THR A 2 34.80 -17.40 -37.47
CA THR A 2 35.36 -16.04 -37.45
C THR A 2 34.26 -15.18 -36.79
N ALA A 3 34.65 -14.18 -36.00
CA ALA A 3 33.80 -13.29 -35.21
C ALA A 3 32.83 -12.41 -36.05
N LYS A 4 31.75 -11.90 -35.44
CA LYS A 4 31.66 -10.49 -34.96
C LYS A 4 30.32 -10.14 -34.27
N PRO A 5 30.34 -9.30 -33.21
CA PRO A 5 29.16 -8.72 -32.58
C PRO A 5 28.73 -7.42 -33.27
N THR A 6 27.43 -7.08 -33.18
CA THR A 6 26.92 -5.76 -33.59
C THR A 6 26.16 -5.13 -32.43
N ARG A 7 26.83 -4.23 -31.70
CA ARG A 7 26.22 -3.29 -30.76
C ARG A 7 25.68 -2.12 -31.58
N THR A 8 24.40 -1.83 -31.45
CA THR A 8 23.82 -0.58 -31.96
C THR A 8 23.47 0.29 -30.76
N ALA A 9 24.31 1.29 -30.53
CA ALA A 9 24.05 2.39 -29.60
C ALA A 9 23.32 3.51 -30.35
N THR A 10 22.26 4.05 -29.77
CA THR A 10 21.58 5.26 -30.26
C THR A 10 21.04 6.04 -29.06
N PRO A 11 20.85 7.36 -29.17
CA PRO A 11 21.53 8.32 -28.31
C PRO A 11 20.57 8.94 -27.28
N VAL A 12 21.14 9.30 -26.13
CA VAL A 12 20.51 10.11 -25.09
C VAL A 12 20.29 11.54 -25.62
N LEU A 13 19.03 11.96 -25.73
CA LEU A 13 18.67 13.34 -26.00
C LEU A 13 18.34 14.03 -24.66
N ALA A 14 19.23 14.91 -24.23
CA ALA A 14 19.09 15.74 -23.04
C ALA A 14 18.01 16.80 -23.26
N VAL A 15 16.94 16.77 -22.47
CA VAL A 15 15.92 17.83 -22.40
C VAL A 15 16.24 18.72 -21.20
N ALA A 16 16.80 19.91 -21.49
CA ALA A 16 16.99 20.98 -20.52
C ALA A 16 15.69 21.79 -20.42
N THR A 17 14.90 21.55 -19.36
CA THR A 17 13.69 22.34 -19.07
C THR A 17 13.97 23.42 -18.04
N ALA A 18 13.58 24.63 -18.42
CA ALA A 18 13.86 25.90 -17.79
C ALA A 18 13.21 26.06 -16.40
N LEU A 19 13.96 26.70 -15.50
CA LEU A 19 13.45 27.28 -14.27
C LEU A 19 12.50 28.43 -14.60
N THR A 20 11.25 28.35 -14.15
CA THR A 20 10.36 29.51 -14.02
C THR A 20 9.93 29.63 -12.57
N ALA A 21 10.49 30.63 -11.90
CA ALA A 21 10.11 31.07 -10.57
C ALA A 21 8.72 31.70 -10.62
N LEU A 22 7.77 31.16 -9.84
CA LEU A 22 6.46 31.75 -9.66
C LEU A 22 6.38 32.38 -8.26
N ALA A 23 6.63 33.68 -8.24
CA ALA A 23 6.55 34.51 -7.04
C ALA A 23 5.13 35.09 -6.87
N LEU A 24 4.59 34.90 -5.66
CA LEU A 24 3.85 35.84 -4.82
C LEU A 24 2.74 36.71 -5.46
N VAL A 25 1.49 36.42 -5.06
CA VAL A 25 0.55 37.43 -4.52
C VAL A 25 -0.53 36.74 -3.69
N LEU A 26 -0.37 36.72 -2.35
CA LEU A 26 -1.49 36.50 -1.43
C LEU A 26 -2.21 37.84 -1.24
N THR A 27 -3.23 38.10 -2.06
CA THR A 27 -4.18 39.19 -1.80
C THR A 27 -5.13 38.76 -0.69
N GLY A 28 -4.89 39.27 0.52
CA GLY A 28 -5.84 39.19 1.62
C GLY A 28 -7.05 40.08 1.35
N CYS A 29 -8.19 39.46 1.05
CA CYS A 29 -9.48 40.14 1.07
C CYS A 29 -10.01 40.15 2.51
N THR A 30 -9.91 41.32 3.15
CA THR A 30 -10.76 41.64 4.29
C THR A 30 -12.14 41.98 3.73
N ALA A 31 -13.13 41.15 4.06
CA ALA A 31 -14.53 41.48 3.81
C ALA A 31 -15.27 41.34 5.13
N SER A 32 -15.43 42.47 5.80
CA SER A 32 -16.34 42.66 6.91
C SER A 32 -17.77 42.41 6.43
N GLY A 33 -18.32 41.24 6.75
CA GLY A 33 -19.72 40.89 6.56
C GLY A 33 -20.33 40.50 7.90
N THR A 34 -20.97 41.47 8.56
CA THR A 34 -21.72 41.26 9.81
C THR A 34 -23.09 40.70 9.48
N GLU A 35 -23.17 39.40 9.23
CA GLU A 35 -24.45 38.68 9.22
C GLU A 35 -24.35 37.52 10.21
N LYS A 36 -25.07 37.63 11.33
CA LYS A 36 -25.23 36.53 12.29
C LYS A 36 -26.02 35.42 11.61
N PRO A 37 -25.46 34.22 11.40
CA PRO A 37 -26.24 33.09 10.91
C PRO A 37 -27.27 32.71 11.97
N LYS A 38 -28.53 32.63 11.55
CA LYS A 38 -29.60 31.99 12.31
C LYS A 38 -29.20 30.52 12.51
N PRO A 39 -29.25 29.95 13.73
CA PRO A 39 -28.94 28.54 13.92
C PRO A 39 -29.96 27.72 13.12
N THR A 40 -29.48 27.09 12.05
CA THR A 40 -30.18 26.00 11.39
C THR A 40 -30.12 24.81 12.35
N PRO A 41 -31.21 24.05 12.56
CA PRO A 41 -31.13 22.83 13.34
C PRO A 41 -30.07 21.94 12.69
N SER A 42 -28.99 21.70 13.43
CA SER A 42 -27.95 20.75 13.04
C SER A 42 -28.64 19.41 12.87
N ALA A 43 -28.56 18.82 11.68
CA ALA A 43 -28.84 17.42 11.54
C ALA A 43 -27.91 16.71 12.53
N THR A 44 -28.49 16.03 13.52
CA THR A 44 -27.75 15.08 14.32
C THR A 44 -27.31 13.99 13.35
N GLU A 45 -26.06 14.07 12.90
CA GLU A 45 -25.36 12.93 12.33
C GLU A 45 -25.48 11.83 13.37
N THR A 46 -26.31 10.84 13.05
CA THR A 46 -26.31 9.61 13.81
C THR A 46 -25.03 8.94 13.35
N GLU A 47 -23.95 9.19 14.08
CA GLU A 47 -22.69 8.47 13.95
C GLU A 47 -23.04 7.00 14.22
N GLN A 48 -23.32 6.28 13.14
CA GLN A 48 -23.53 4.85 13.20
C GLN A 48 -22.16 4.30 13.56
N ALA A 49 -21.97 3.96 14.84
CA ALA A 49 -20.74 3.41 15.35
C ALA A 49 -20.39 2.17 14.52
N GLU A 50 -19.43 2.33 13.61
CA GLU A 50 -18.86 1.21 12.89
C GLU A 50 -18.18 0.28 13.89
N ALA A 51 -18.30 -1.03 13.67
CA ALA A 51 -17.59 -2.00 14.47
C ALA A 51 -16.08 -1.67 14.45
N PRO A 52 -15.37 -1.82 15.58
CA PRO A 52 -13.94 -1.55 15.64
C PRO A 52 -13.20 -2.43 14.63
N GLY A 53 -12.23 -1.85 13.92
CA GLY A 53 -11.44 -2.57 12.92
C GLY A 53 -10.64 -3.72 13.55
N ILE A 54 -10.47 -4.80 12.79
CA ILE A 54 -9.71 -6.00 13.22
C ILE A 54 -8.22 -5.70 13.06
N THR A 55 -7.41 -5.90 14.10
CA THR A 55 -5.95 -5.76 14.01
C THR A 55 -5.27 -7.00 14.56
N GLU A 56 -4.63 -7.75 13.67
CA GLU A 56 -3.93 -9.00 13.96
C GLU A 56 -2.51 -8.93 13.43
N VAL A 57 -1.68 -8.19 14.16
CA VAL A 57 -0.29 -7.88 13.86
C VAL A 57 0.55 -8.22 15.08
N THR A 58 1.64 -8.96 14.89
CA THR A 58 2.60 -9.26 15.96
C THR A 58 3.73 -8.25 16.03
N ASP A 59 4.11 -7.70 14.87
CA ASP A 59 5.25 -6.81 14.75
C ASP A 59 4.82 -5.48 14.12
N PRO A 60 5.12 -4.32 14.74
CA PRO A 60 4.79 -3.04 14.14
C PRO A 60 5.45 -2.89 12.76
N PRO A 61 4.72 -2.43 11.73
CA PRO A 61 5.31 -2.19 10.41
C PRO A 61 6.52 -1.25 10.49
N GLY A 62 7.58 -1.57 9.75
CA GLY A 62 8.80 -0.77 9.70
C GLY A 62 9.78 -1.08 10.83
N THR A 63 9.62 -2.22 11.50
CA THR A 63 10.54 -2.69 12.55
C THR A 63 11.39 -3.85 12.05
N GLY A 64 12.57 -4.02 12.66
CA GLY A 64 13.56 -5.04 12.31
C GLY A 64 14.79 -4.46 11.61
N GLU A 65 15.94 -5.10 11.83
CA GLU A 65 17.19 -4.70 11.19
C GLU A 65 17.18 -5.08 9.71
N ASN A 66 17.87 -4.30 8.87
CA ASN A 66 18.03 -4.54 7.43
C ASN A 66 16.70 -4.65 6.64
N LEU A 67 15.64 -4.01 7.14
CA LEU A 67 14.35 -3.95 6.47
C LEU A 67 14.43 -3.22 5.13
N VAL A 68 13.84 -3.82 4.10
CA VAL A 68 13.64 -3.22 2.78
C VAL A 68 12.16 -3.28 2.42
N GLY A 69 11.60 -2.17 1.94
CA GLY A 69 10.25 -2.17 1.37
C GLY A 69 10.23 -2.99 0.07
N ALA A 70 9.31 -3.95 -0.01
CA ALA A 70 9.33 -5.03 -1.01
C ALA A 70 7.97 -5.26 -1.68
N LEU A 71 7.16 -4.21 -1.84
CA LEU A 71 5.84 -4.33 -2.49
C LEU A 71 5.93 -4.88 -3.92
N SER A 72 7.01 -4.58 -4.65
CA SER A 72 7.24 -5.09 -6.01
C SER A 72 7.49 -6.60 -6.09
N ASP A 73 7.82 -7.22 -4.97
CA ASP A 73 8.19 -8.64 -4.89
C ASP A 73 6.96 -9.54 -4.76
N THR A 74 5.82 -8.95 -4.40
CA THR A 74 4.57 -9.67 -4.19
C THR A 74 3.58 -9.46 -5.34
N ALA A 75 2.72 -10.45 -5.54
CA ALA A 75 1.55 -10.36 -6.39
C ALA A 75 0.35 -10.95 -5.66
N VAL A 76 -0.76 -10.20 -5.59
CA VAL A 76 -2.04 -10.72 -5.10
C VAL A 76 -2.73 -11.45 -6.25
N THR A 77 -3.07 -12.71 -6.04
CA THR A 77 -3.80 -13.53 -7.02
C THR A 77 -5.30 -13.51 -6.77
N SER A 78 -5.72 -13.42 -5.51
CA SER A 78 -7.13 -13.30 -5.12
C SER A 78 -7.28 -12.49 -3.83
N CYS A 79 -8.36 -11.73 -3.74
CA CYS A 79 -8.79 -10.97 -2.58
C CYS A 79 -10.32 -10.93 -2.64
N GLU A 80 -10.97 -11.89 -2.00
CA GLU A 80 -12.39 -12.16 -2.20
C GLU A 80 -13.10 -12.42 -0.88
N LEU A 81 -14.30 -11.86 -0.73
CA LEU A 81 -15.21 -12.17 0.36
C LEU A 81 -15.99 -13.45 0.02
N ALA A 82 -15.90 -14.45 0.89
CA ALA A 82 -16.70 -15.67 0.82
C ALA A 82 -17.15 -16.07 2.23
N ASP A 83 -18.44 -16.34 2.40
CA ASP A 83 -19.03 -16.82 3.66
C ASP A 83 -18.67 -15.93 4.88
N GLY A 84 -18.66 -14.60 4.69
CA GLY A 84 -18.31 -13.64 5.75
C GLY A 84 -16.82 -13.56 6.08
N THR A 85 -15.96 -14.16 5.25
CA THR A 85 -14.50 -14.17 5.42
C THR A 85 -13.82 -13.66 4.16
N TRP A 86 -12.91 -12.70 4.32
CA TRP A 86 -12.02 -12.26 3.25
C TRP A 86 -10.86 -13.23 3.14
N ASN A 87 -10.72 -13.86 1.97
CA ASN A 87 -9.62 -14.75 1.63
C ASN A 87 -8.66 -14.01 0.71
N VAL A 88 -7.40 -13.90 1.13
CA VAL A 88 -6.37 -13.20 0.37
C VAL A 88 -5.24 -14.16 0.08
N VAL A 89 -4.94 -14.32 -1.20
CA VAL A 89 -3.94 -15.26 -1.70
C VAL A 89 -2.99 -14.50 -2.62
N GLY A 90 -1.72 -14.85 -2.55
CA GLY A 90 -0.72 -14.29 -3.45
C GLY A 90 0.56 -15.10 -3.46
N THR A 91 1.54 -14.54 -4.15
CA THR A 91 2.89 -15.07 -4.23
C THR A 91 3.88 -13.99 -3.85
N VAL A 92 5.06 -14.37 -3.38
CA VAL A 92 6.20 -13.47 -3.20
C VAL A 92 7.42 -14.08 -3.88
N THR A 93 8.16 -13.26 -4.62
CA THR A 93 9.36 -13.69 -5.36
C THR A 93 10.57 -12.98 -4.80
N ASN A 94 11.62 -13.72 -4.45
CA ASN A 94 12.86 -13.14 -3.97
C ASN A 94 13.81 -12.76 -5.12
N PRO A 95 14.01 -11.46 -5.41
CA PRO A 95 14.89 -11.05 -6.51
C PRO A 95 16.36 -10.95 -6.08
N THR A 96 16.69 -11.20 -4.81
CA THR A 96 18.06 -11.08 -4.31
C THR A 96 18.88 -12.35 -4.60
N ASP A 97 20.16 -12.29 -4.24
CA ASP A 97 21.14 -13.38 -4.36
C ASP A 97 21.34 -14.17 -3.05
N ALA A 98 20.54 -13.89 -2.02
CA ALA A 98 20.54 -14.61 -0.73
C ALA A 98 19.11 -14.95 -0.29
N PRO A 99 18.90 -15.93 0.60
CA PRO A 99 17.59 -16.17 1.18
C PRO A 99 17.03 -14.93 1.88
N ALA A 100 15.71 -14.78 1.85
CA ALA A 100 15.03 -13.65 2.47
C ALA A 100 13.74 -14.06 3.15
N ASP A 101 13.44 -13.40 4.26
CA ASP A 101 12.16 -13.47 4.95
C ASP A 101 11.28 -12.32 4.51
N TYR A 102 9.98 -12.57 4.37
CA TYR A 102 9.00 -11.55 4.05
C TYR A 102 7.98 -11.42 5.16
N ARG A 103 7.59 -10.17 5.44
CA ARG A 103 6.43 -9.82 6.24
C ARG A 103 5.46 -9.02 5.40
N ILE A 104 4.25 -9.53 5.30
CA ILE A 104 3.19 -9.00 4.46
C ILE A 104 2.07 -8.55 5.38
N TYR A 105 1.73 -7.26 5.30
CA TYR A 105 0.58 -6.68 5.96
C TYR A 105 -0.53 -6.52 4.94
N VAL A 106 -1.66 -7.18 5.21
CA VAL A 106 -2.87 -7.11 4.40
C VAL A 106 -3.85 -6.18 5.08
N SER A 107 -4.09 -5.01 4.49
CA SER A 107 -5.13 -4.08 4.92
C SER A 107 -6.39 -4.28 4.07
N LEU A 108 -7.55 -4.39 4.70
CA LEU A 108 -8.84 -4.29 4.02
C LEU A 108 -9.39 -2.88 4.22
N LEU A 109 -9.49 -2.12 3.12
CA LEU A 109 -9.94 -0.73 3.15
C LEU A 109 -11.34 -0.60 2.60
N ASN A 110 -12.18 0.23 3.22
CA ASN A 110 -13.45 0.65 2.62
C ASN A 110 -13.20 1.66 1.46
N PRO A 111 -14.24 2.04 0.69
CA PRO A 111 -14.11 3.04 -0.37
C PRO A 111 -13.59 4.41 0.12
N GLU A 112 -13.81 4.75 1.38
CA GLU A 112 -13.34 5.96 2.05
C GLU A 112 -11.85 5.87 2.48
N SER A 113 -11.20 4.73 2.26
CA SER A 113 -9.81 4.41 2.64
C SER A 113 -9.57 4.19 4.15
N ASP A 114 -10.62 4.00 4.94
CA ASP A 114 -10.51 3.57 6.33
C ASP A 114 -10.14 2.10 6.41
N THR A 115 -9.21 1.77 7.31
CA THR A 115 -8.80 0.39 7.54
C THR A 115 -9.82 -0.34 8.38
N ARG A 116 -10.51 -1.31 7.77
CA ARG A 116 -11.48 -2.20 8.42
C ARG A 116 -10.80 -3.40 9.05
N ALA A 117 -9.72 -3.88 8.44
CA ALA A 117 -8.87 -4.91 9.02
C ALA A 117 -7.41 -4.75 8.62
N LEU A 118 -6.51 -5.22 9.48
CA LEU A 118 -5.07 -5.33 9.24
C LEU A 118 -4.57 -6.68 9.76
N LYS A 119 -3.97 -7.47 8.86
CA LYS A 119 -3.49 -8.82 9.17
C LYS A 119 -2.03 -8.98 8.72
N GLN A 120 -1.18 -9.53 9.59
CA GLN A 120 0.20 -9.90 9.27
C GLN A 120 0.29 -11.34 8.76
N VAL A 121 1.15 -11.57 7.77
CA VAL A 121 1.57 -12.87 7.24
C VAL A 121 3.09 -12.87 7.11
N ASP A 122 3.76 -13.85 7.70
CA ASP A 122 5.21 -14.02 7.56
C ASP A 122 5.50 -15.20 6.61
N VAL A 123 6.43 -15.00 5.68
CA VAL A 123 6.89 -16.00 4.71
C VAL A 123 8.41 -16.13 4.85
N PRO A 124 8.90 -17.07 5.69
CA PRO A 124 10.32 -17.20 5.97
C PRO A 124 11.05 -17.99 4.88
N GLY A 125 12.34 -17.69 4.69
CA GLY A 125 13.29 -18.55 3.98
C GLY A 125 13.01 -18.68 2.48
N VAL A 126 12.56 -17.62 1.81
CA VAL A 126 12.41 -17.65 0.35
C VAL A 126 13.80 -17.58 -0.27
N GLU A 127 14.25 -18.72 -0.82
CA GLU A 127 15.54 -18.85 -1.48
C GLU A 127 15.75 -17.81 -2.60
N ALA A 128 17.01 -17.50 -2.90
CA ALA A 128 17.37 -16.56 -3.96
C ALA A 128 16.74 -16.94 -5.32
N GLY A 129 16.04 -16.00 -5.94
CA GLY A 129 15.33 -16.19 -7.21
C GLY A 129 14.06 -17.05 -7.13
N ALA A 130 13.69 -17.56 -5.96
CA ALA A 130 12.53 -18.42 -5.78
C ALA A 130 11.24 -17.62 -5.57
N THR A 131 10.11 -18.27 -5.85
CA THR A 131 8.77 -17.78 -5.53
C THR A 131 8.15 -18.69 -4.47
N ALA A 132 7.48 -18.09 -3.49
CA ALA A 132 6.71 -18.78 -2.47
C ALA A 132 5.26 -18.29 -2.48
N ASP A 133 4.32 -19.21 -2.25
CA ASP A 133 2.91 -18.89 -2.08
C ASP A 133 2.64 -18.40 -0.65
N TRP A 134 1.67 -17.50 -0.50
CA TRP A 134 1.17 -17.06 0.80
C TRP A 134 -0.34 -16.87 0.75
N GLN A 135 -0.98 -17.06 1.90
CA GLN A 135 -2.42 -16.84 2.06
C GLN A 135 -2.77 -16.40 3.47
N THR A 136 -3.90 -15.70 3.60
CA THR A 136 -4.50 -15.35 4.88
C THR A 136 -6.01 -15.21 4.76
N SER A 137 -6.69 -15.23 5.91
CA SER A 137 -8.13 -15.07 6.03
C SER A 137 -8.46 -14.09 7.15
N VAL A 138 -9.48 -13.26 6.93
CA VAL A 138 -9.99 -12.29 7.92
C VAL A 138 -11.50 -12.45 8.03
N GLU A 139 -12.00 -12.79 9.22
CA GLU A 139 -13.44 -12.89 9.50
C GLU A 139 -14.05 -11.48 9.58
N LEU A 140 -14.55 -10.99 8.44
CA LEU A 140 -15.15 -9.68 8.30
C LEU A 140 -16.19 -9.72 7.18
N ALA A 141 -17.45 -9.47 7.53
CA ALA A 141 -18.56 -9.55 6.58
C ALA A 141 -18.79 -8.25 5.78
N ASP A 142 -18.01 -7.19 6.05
CA ASP A 142 -18.08 -5.93 5.33
C ASP A 142 -17.77 -6.18 3.83
N GLU A 143 -18.67 -5.71 2.96
CA GLU A 143 -18.57 -5.83 1.51
C GLU A 143 -17.85 -4.62 0.89
N GLY A 144 -17.42 -4.73 -0.37
CA GLY A 144 -16.87 -3.61 -1.13
C GLY A 144 -15.48 -3.15 -0.68
N LEU A 145 -14.77 -3.97 0.11
CA LEU A 145 -13.42 -3.66 0.56
C LEU A 145 -12.38 -3.92 -0.52
N THR A 146 -11.24 -3.25 -0.40
CA THR A 146 -10.06 -3.46 -1.25
C THR A 146 -8.90 -3.95 -0.40
N CYS A 147 -8.19 -4.98 -0.87
CA CYS A 147 -6.91 -5.39 -0.29
C CYS A 147 -5.80 -4.42 -0.69
N VAL A 148 -5.14 -3.83 0.29
CA VAL A 148 -3.92 -3.04 0.12
C VAL A 148 -2.79 -3.70 0.89
N LEU A 149 -1.66 -3.89 0.22
CA LEU A 149 -0.49 -4.52 0.82
C LEU A 149 0.56 -3.51 1.25
N ARG A 150 1.21 -3.83 2.37
CA ARG A 150 2.56 -3.37 2.67
C ARG A 150 3.44 -4.60 2.83
N VAL A 151 4.59 -4.61 2.18
CA VAL A 151 5.51 -5.75 2.20
C VAL A 151 6.89 -5.31 2.61
N GLU A 152 7.48 -6.07 3.53
CA GLU A 152 8.80 -5.87 4.10
C GLU A 152 9.61 -7.13 3.85
N ARG A 153 10.85 -6.95 3.39
CA ARG A 153 11.82 -8.02 3.16
C ARG A 153 13.00 -7.85 4.09
N TYR A 154 13.44 -8.95 4.66
CA TYR A 154 14.59 -9.03 5.55
C TYR A 154 15.59 -10.02 4.96
N THR A 155 16.85 -9.61 4.87
CA THR A 155 17.93 -10.54 4.51
C THR A 155 18.14 -11.52 5.66
N ALA A 156 18.02 -12.82 5.37
CA ALA A 156 18.25 -13.88 6.34
C ALA A 156 19.75 -14.06 6.69
#